data_AF-A0A2J0MI45-F1
#
_entry.id   AF-A0A2J0MI45-F1
#
_cell.length_a   1.000
_cell.length_b   1.000
_cell.length_c   1.000
_cell.angle_alpha   90.00
_cell.angle_beta   90.00
_cell.angle_gamma   90.00
#
_symmetry.space_group_name_H-M   'P 1'
#
loop_
_entity.id
_entity.type
_entity.pdbx_description
1 polymer ?
#
loop_
_entity_poly.entity_id
_entity_poly.type
_entity_poly.pdbx_seq_one_letter_code
_entity_poly.pdbx_strand_id
1 'polypeptide(L)'
;MKRSIIQIDETKCNGCGECIPNCPEGAIQVIDGKARLISDLLCDGLGACLGHCPQGAITIIERQAQAYDERKVMANMVKQGANVIKAHLKHLRDHGQIEFLLQALSYLKENGIDNPLAAEHRDKAGGFRGHHAGCPGAKMFDFSEEAGSGPGRDLREKPDAEQAPKAKSQLKQWPIQMHLISPLAPYYQGADVVLAADCTAYALGDFHAEYLKGKALAIACPKLDEGQDEYVQKIKAWFEEAKINTLTVLTMQVPCCGALLGLAQQALALSKRKAPIKSVVVGLRGEILEEKWL
;
A
#
# COMPACT_ATOMS: atom_id res chain seq x y z
N MET A 1 -13.97 -2.37 -13.80
CA MET A 1 -13.31 -3.14 -14.89
C MET A 1 -12.92 -4.51 -14.38
N LYS A 2 -12.54 -5.49 -15.20
CA LYS A 2 -12.04 -6.77 -14.66
C LYS A 2 -10.68 -6.55 -13.99
N ARG A 3 -10.50 -7.09 -12.77
CA ARG A 3 -9.21 -7.13 -12.06
C ARG A 3 -8.85 -8.57 -11.75
N SER A 4 -7.56 -8.86 -11.76
CA SER A 4 -7.02 -10.09 -11.20
C SER A 4 -7.08 -10.03 -9.69
N ILE A 5 -7.44 -11.15 -9.07
CA ILE A 5 -7.40 -11.32 -7.61
C ILE A 5 -7.11 -12.77 -7.30
N ILE A 6 -6.46 -13.03 -6.17
CA ILE A 6 -6.29 -14.40 -5.70
C ILE A 6 -7.61 -14.97 -5.18
N GLN A 7 -7.84 -16.25 -5.43
CA GLN A 7 -8.88 -17.06 -4.80
C GLN A 7 -8.21 -18.21 -4.07
N ILE A 8 -8.64 -18.45 -2.83
CA ILE A 8 -8.11 -19.52 -1.98
C ILE A 8 -9.16 -20.63 -1.90
N ASP A 9 -8.79 -21.84 -2.34
CA ASP A 9 -9.59 -23.04 -2.23
C ASP A 9 -9.53 -23.59 -0.80
N GLU A 10 -10.62 -23.46 -0.07
CA GLU A 10 -10.72 -23.87 1.33
C GLU A 10 -10.59 -25.38 1.54
N THR A 11 -10.89 -26.17 0.51
CA THR A 11 -10.82 -27.63 0.57
C THR A 11 -9.37 -28.12 0.53
N LYS A 12 -8.51 -27.39 -0.19
CA LYS A 12 -7.08 -27.68 -0.31
C LYS A 12 -6.24 -26.99 0.76
N CYS A 13 -6.65 -25.80 1.20
CA CYS A 13 -5.91 -25.04 2.19
C CYS A 13 -5.90 -25.78 3.53
N ASN A 14 -4.72 -26.01 4.11
CA ASN A 14 -4.57 -26.61 5.44
C ASN A 14 -4.15 -25.60 6.53
N GLY A 15 -4.07 -24.31 6.18
CA GLY A 15 -3.71 -23.25 7.13
C GLY A 15 -2.22 -23.15 7.48
N CYS A 16 -1.32 -23.79 6.73
CA CYS A 16 0.14 -23.75 7.01
C CYS A 16 0.75 -22.33 7.06
N GLY A 17 0.15 -21.35 6.38
CA GLY A 17 0.56 -19.94 6.45
C GLY A 17 1.77 -19.55 5.58
N GLU A 18 2.34 -20.46 4.79
CA GLU A 18 3.51 -20.19 3.93
C GLU A 18 3.28 -19.09 2.87
N CYS A 19 2.02 -18.83 2.52
CA CYS A 19 1.65 -17.73 1.62
C CYS A 19 1.74 -16.34 2.28
N ILE A 20 1.71 -16.24 3.62
CA ILE A 20 1.66 -14.95 4.33
C ILE A 20 2.94 -14.14 4.14
N PRO A 21 4.16 -14.70 4.35
CA PRO A 21 5.39 -13.93 4.15
C PRO A 21 5.58 -13.46 2.70
N ASN A 22 4.91 -14.11 1.76
CA ASN A 22 4.99 -13.85 0.31
C ASN A 22 3.82 -13.00 -0.19
N CYS A 23 3.07 -12.37 0.71
CA CYS A 23 2.09 -11.35 0.40
C CYS A 23 2.63 -10.01 0.91
N PRO A 24 3.35 -9.24 0.06
CA PRO A 24 3.92 -7.95 0.46
C PRO A 24 2.85 -7.00 1.01
N GLU A 25 1.65 -7.09 0.43
CA GLU A 25 0.51 -6.25 0.76
C GLU A 25 -0.20 -6.63 2.08
N GLY A 26 0.19 -7.74 2.71
CA GLY A 26 -0.44 -8.21 3.95
C GLY A 26 -1.92 -8.59 3.79
N ALA A 27 -2.37 -8.90 2.57
CA ALA A 27 -3.76 -9.18 2.26
C ALA A 27 -4.26 -10.55 2.77
N ILE A 28 -3.35 -11.43 3.21
CA ILE A 28 -3.66 -12.81 3.63
C ILE A 28 -3.40 -12.97 5.13
N GLN A 29 -4.34 -13.58 5.84
CA GLN A 29 -4.17 -14.03 7.22
C GLN A 29 -4.66 -15.46 7.40
N VAL A 30 -4.11 -16.20 8.37
CA VAL A 30 -4.68 -17.49 8.78
C VAL A 30 -5.74 -17.24 9.84
N ILE A 31 -6.98 -17.58 9.52
CA ILE A 31 -8.15 -17.43 10.39
C ILE A 31 -8.87 -18.79 10.39
N ASP A 32 -9.18 -19.30 11.58
CA ASP A 32 -9.85 -20.60 11.77
C ASP A 32 -9.17 -21.77 11.04
N GLY A 33 -7.82 -21.77 11.05
CA GLY A 33 -7.00 -22.82 10.44
C GLY A 33 -6.99 -22.79 8.91
N LYS A 34 -7.43 -21.70 8.27
CA LYS A 34 -7.40 -21.52 6.81
C LYS A 34 -6.80 -20.16 6.46
N ALA A 35 -6.06 -20.11 5.35
CA ALA A 35 -5.67 -18.83 4.77
C ALA A 35 -6.91 -18.12 4.21
N ARG A 36 -7.09 -16.87 4.59
CA ARG A 36 -8.20 -16.00 4.19
C ARG A 36 -7.66 -14.72 3.59
N LEU A 37 -8.29 -14.29 2.50
CA LEU A 37 -8.08 -12.96 1.97
C LEU A 37 -8.90 -11.98 2.82
N ILE A 38 -8.22 -11.15 3.61
CA ILE A 38 -8.87 -10.24 4.55
C ILE A 38 -9.34 -8.94 3.92
N SER A 39 -8.83 -8.58 2.75
CA SER A 39 -9.29 -7.42 2.00
C SER A 39 -8.95 -7.59 0.52
N ASP A 40 -9.97 -7.43 -0.32
CA ASP A 40 -9.76 -7.35 -1.75
C ASP A 40 -8.92 -6.14 -2.11
N LEU A 41 -9.01 -5.01 -1.39
CA LEU A 41 -8.25 -3.81 -1.73
C LEU A 41 -6.74 -4.01 -1.61
N LEU A 42 -6.32 -4.83 -0.64
CA LEU A 42 -4.90 -5.12 -0.42
C LEU A 42 -4.36 -6.13 -1.44
N CYS A 43 -5.21 -6.94 -2.06
CA CYS A 43 -4.73 -7.86 -3.10
C CYS A 43 -4.49 -7.13 -4.42
N ASP A 44 -3.23 -6.98 -4.79
CA ASP A 44 -2.79 -6.45 -6.09
C ASP A 44 -3.14 -7.38 -7.28
N GLY A 45 -3.42 -8.66 -7.01
CA GLY A 45 -3.73 -9.66 -8.03
C GLY A 45 -2.51 -10.14 -8.82
N LEU A 46 -1.28 -9.79 -8.40
CA LEU A 46 -0.03 -10.17 -9.07
C LEU A 46 0.39 -11.61 -8.76
N GLY A 47 -0.12 -12.16 -7.65
CA GLY A 47 0.02 -13.58 -7.35
C GLY A 47 1.39 -13.99 -6.80
N ALA A 48 2.13 -13.08 -6.17
CA ALA A 48 3.38 -13.39 -5.47
C ALA A 48 3.24 -14.59 -4.51
N CYS A 49 2.08 -14.76 -3.89
CA CYS A 49 1.79 -15.88 -3.00
C CYS A 49 1.52 -17.24 -3.68
N LEU A 50 1.25 -17.28 -4.99
CA LEU A 50 0.75 -18.47 -5.69
C LEU A 50 1.76 -19.62 -5.69
N GLY A 51 3.04 -19.32 -5.92
CA GLY A 51 4.14 -20.30 -5.94
C GLY A 51 4.54 -20.84 -4.56
N HIS A 52 4.05 -20.22 -3.49
CA HIS A 52 4.42 -20.53 -2.11
C HIS A 52 3.36 -21.32 -1.35
N CYS A 53 2.28 -21.73 -2.02
CA CYS A 53 1.29 -22.61 -1.41
C CYS A 53 1.62 -24.07 -1.72
N PRO A 54 2.13 -24.86 -0.76
CA PRO A 54 2.49 -26.27 -1.00
C PRO A 54 1.27 -27.15 -1.34
N GLN A 55 0.07 -26.67 -1.02
CA GLN A 55 -1.19 -27.36 -1.31
C GLN A 55 -1.79 -26.98 -2.68
N GLY A 56 -1.19 -26.03 -3.40
CA GLY A 56 -1.77 -25.50 -4.65
C GLY A 56 -3.18 -24.93 -4.45
N ALA A 57 -3.45 -24.34 -3.29
CA ALA A 57 -4.78 -23.85 -2.91
C ALA A 57 -5.06 -22.43 -3.44
N ILE A 58 -4.07 -21.73 -3.99
CA ILE A 58 -4.20 -20.34 -4.43
C ILE A 58 -4.22 -20.29 -5.95
N THR A 59 -5.23 -19.65 -6.51
CA THR A 59 -5.36 -19.38 -7.96
C THR A 59 -5.58 -17.90 -8.21
N ILE A 60 -5.21 -17.41 -9.38
CA ILE A 60 -5.60 -16.06 -9.83
C ILE A 60 -6.87 -16.19 -10.66
N ILE A 61 -7.89 -15.42 -10.31
CA ILE A 61 -9.13 -15.30 -11.07
C ILE A 61 -9.30 -13.86 -11.57
N GLU A 62 -9.90 -13.70 -12.74
CA GLU A 62 -10.40 -12.40 -13.17
C GLU A 62 -11.85 -12.24 -12.74
N ARG A 63 -12.14 -11.19 -11.97
CA ARG A 63 -13.52 -10.79 -11.66
C ARG A 63 -13.72 -9.31 -11.88
N GLN A 64 -14.97 -8.89 -12.09
CA GLN A 64 -15.27 -7.47 -12.21
C GLN A 64 -14.90 -6.74 -10.89
N ALA A 65 -13.87 -5.89 -10.95
CA ALA A 65 -13.67 -4.79 -10.02
C ALA A 65 -14.86 -3.83 -10.21
N GLN A 66 -15.89 -4.04 -9.43
CA GLN A 66 -16.87 -2.99 -9.17
C GLN A 66 -16.20 -1.92 -8.31
N ALA A 67 -16.77 -0.71 -8.27
CA ALA A 67 -16.35 0.28 -7.28
C ALA A 67 -16.37 -0.38 -5.89
N TYR A 68 -15.40 -0.02 -5.04
CA TYR A 68 -15.32 -0.57 -3.69
C TYR A 68 -16.67 -0.36 -2.98
N ASP A 69 -17.25 -1.47 -2.53
CA ASP A 69 -18.58 -1.53 -1.94
C ASP A 69 -18.47 -2.37 -0.68
N GLU A 70 -18.30 -1.68 0.44
CA GLU A 70 -18.09 -2.28 1.74
C GLU A 70 -19.21 -3.27 2.11
N ARG A 71 -20.46 -3.00 1.71
CA ARG A 71 -21.59 -3.90 1.99
C ARG A 71 -21.43 -5.24 1.28
N LYS A 72 -20.86 -5.27 0.07
CA LYS A 72 -20.55 -6.53 -0.64
C LYS A 72 -19.36 -7.26 -0.02
N VAL A 73 -18.36 -6.53 0.46
CA VAL A 73 -17.23 -7.11 1.21
C VAL A 73 -17.77 -7.82 2.45
N MET A 74 -18.63 -7.15 3.22
CA MET A 74 -19.29 -7.75 4.39
C MET A 74 -20.13 -8.98 4.04
N ALA A 75 -20.90 -8.95 2.95
CA ALA A 75 -21.67 -10.11 2.50
C ALA A 75 -20.80 -11.36 2.22
N ASN A 76 -19.56 -11.17 1.80
CA ASN A 76 -18.61 -12.27 1.60
C ASN A 76 -17.91 -12.68 2.90
N MET A 77 -17.59 -11.73 3.78
CA MET A 77 -16.92 -12.01 5.05
C MET A 77 -17.81 -12.72 6.04
N VAL A 78 -19.11 -12.41 6.05
CA VAL A 78 -20.09 -13.09 6.90
C VAL A 78 -20.13 -14.59 6.63
N LYS A 79 -20.01 -15.00 5.36
CA LYS A 79 -19.95 -16.42 4.97
C LYS A 79 -18.72 -17.14 5.53
N GLN A 80 -17.66 -16.40 5.86
CA GLN A 80 -16.40 -16.94 6.34
C GLN A 80 -16.30 -17.01 7.87
N GLY A 81 -17.23 -16.36 8.60
CA GLY A 81 -17.38 -16.48 10.05
C GLY A 81 -16.98 -15.24 10.86
N ALA A 82 -17.28 -15.29 12.17
CA ALA A 82 -17.15 -14.15 13.08
C ALA A 82 -15.70 -13.62 13.23
N ASN A 83 -14.70 -14.50 13.16
CA ASN A 83 -13.30 -14.09 13.30
C ASN A 83 -12.81 -13.30 12.07
N VAL A 84 -13.31 -13.61 10.88
CA VAL A 84 -13.02 -12.83 9.66
C VAL A 84 -13.68 -11.46 9.72
N ILE A 85 -14.94 -11.39 10.15
CA ILE A 85 -15.64 -10.13 10.41
C ILE A 85 -14.85 -9.28 11.41
N LYS A 86 -14.38 -9.88 12.52
CA LYS A 86 -13.59 -9.18 13.54
C LYS A 86 -12.29 -8.62 12.96
N ALA A 87 -11.53 -9.43 12.22
CA ALA A 87 -10.27 -9.02 11.61
C ALA A 87 -10.46 -7.84 10.66
N HIS A 88 -11.53 -7.87 9.85
CA HIS A 88 -11.85 -6.80 8.91
C HIS A 88 -12.29 -5.51 9.61
N LEU A 89 -13.23 -5.57 10.56
CA LEU A 89 -13.65 -4.38 11.31
C LEU A 89 -12.47 -3.73 12.04
N LYS A 90 -11.56 -4.56 12.60
CA LYS A 90 -10.32 -4.08 13.22
C LYS A 90 -9.42 -3.40 12.19
N HIS A 91 -9.26 -3.96 10.99
CA HIS A 91 -8.53 -3.32 9.90
C HIS A 91 -9.12 -1.94 9.55
N LEU A 92 -10.42 -1.84 9.25
CA LEU A 92 -11.05 -0.56 8.90
C LEU A 92 -10.82 0.50 9.99
N ARG A 93 -10.95 0.11 11.27
CA ARG A 93 -10.70 0.98 12.43
C ARG A 93 -9.23 1.40 12.53
N ASP A 94 -8.32 0.43 12.49
CA ASP A 94 -6.88 0.64 12.70
C ASP A 94 -6.25 1.45 11.55
N HIS A 95 -6.94 1.58 10.41
CA HIS A 95 -6.55 2.37 9.24
C HIS A 95 -7.40 3.63 9.02
N GLY A 96 -8.21 4.06 10.01
CA GLY A 96 -8.97 5.31 9.91
C GLY A 96 -10.04 5.34 8.82
N GLN A 97 -10.45 4.19 8.28
CA GLN A 97 -11.46 4.09 7.22
C GLN A 97 -12.88 4.22 7.79
N ILE A 98 -13.18 5.36 8.41
CA ILE A 98 -14.38 5.56 9.24
C ILE A 98 -15.67 5.38 8.43
N GLU A 99 -15.74 5.89 7.20
CA GLU A 99 -16.93 5.75 6.36
C GLU A 99 -17.25 4.28 6.04
N PHE A 100 -16.24 3.50 5.69
CA PHE A 100 -16.40 2.07 5.44
C PHE A 100 -16.68 1.31 6.72
N LEU A 101 -16.03 1.65 7.84
CA LEU A 101 -16.34 1.04 9.14
C LEU A 101 -17.82 1.23 9.50
N LEU A 102 -18.39 2.41 9.29
CA LEU A 102 -19.80 2.69 9.53
C LEU A 102 -20.73 1.90 8.58
N GLN A 103 -20.35 1.76 7.30
CA GLN A 103 -21.08 0.93 6.35
C GLN A 103 -21.07 -0.55 6.76
N ALA A 104 -19.92 -1.05 7.21
CA ALA A 104 -19.74 -2.43 7.67
C ALA A 104 -20.59 -2.72 8.91
N LEU A 105 -20.56 -1.82 9.91
CA LEU A 105 -21.37 -1.93 11.12
C LEU A 105 -22.88 -1.84 10.82
N SER A 106 -23.27 -0.97 9.88
CA SER A 106 -24.67 -0.87 9.43
C SER A 106 -25.15 -2.17 8.77
N TYR A 107 -24.31 -2.78 7.92
CA TYR A 107 -24.62 -4.06 7.30
C TYR A 107 -24.84 -5.17 8.34
N LEU A 108 -23.98 -5.28 9.37
CA LEU A 108 -24.13 -6.27 10.44
C LEU A 108 -25.44 -6.07 11.19
N LYS A 109 -25.77 -4.83 11.55
CA LYS A 109 -27.02 -4.48 12.25
C LYS A 109 -28.26 -4.83 11.43
N GLU A 110 -28.27 -4.49 10.14
CA GLU A 110 -29.40 -4.77 9.24
C GLU A 110 -29.63 -6.26 9.02
N ASN A 111 -28.57 -7.08 9.04
CA ASN A 111 -28.66 -8.53 8.85
C ASN A 111 -28.76 -9.32 10.19
N GLY A 112 -28.88 -8.62 11.33
CA GLY A 112 -29.00 -9.26 12.64
C GLY A 112 -27.77 -10.05 13.07
N ILE A 113 -26.58 -9.64 12.61
CA ILE A 113 -25.31 -10.31 12.91
C ILE A 113 -24.63 -9.57 14.05
N ASP A 114 -24.22 -10.30 15.08
CA ASP A 114 -23.51 -9.73 16.22
C ASP A 114 -22.19 -9.09 15.78
N ASN A 115 -21.87 -7.95 16.39
CA ASN A 115 -20.59 -7.27 16.15
C ASN A 115 -19.48 -7.93 16.99
N PRO A 116 -18.56 -8.71 16.40
CA PRO A 116 -17.52 -9.40 17.15
C PRO A 116 -16.42 -8.46 17.67
N LEU A 117 -16.41 -7.19 17.24
CA LEU A 117 -15.53 -6.15 17.76
C LEU A 117 -16.06 -5.56 19.08
N ALA A 118 -17.37 -5.64 19.33
CA ALA A 118 -18.00 -5.11 20.56
C ALA A 118 -17.68 -5.94 21.81
N ALA A 119 -17.29 -7.21 21.64
CA ALA A 119 -16.94 -8.12 22.73
C ALA A 119 -15.60 -7.79 23.42
N GLU A 120 -14.78 -6.88 22.88
CA GLU A 120 -13.50 -6.49 23.48
C GLU A 120 -13.64 -5.74 24.83
N HIS A 121 -14.86 -5.38 25.24
CA HIS A 121 -15.13 -4.85 26.58
C HIS A 121 -15.40 -5.91 27.66
N ARG A 122 -15.40 -7.23 27.37
CA ARG A 122 -15.79 -8.22 28.40
C ARG A 122 -14.92 -9.45 28.65
N ASP A 123 -13.98 -9.86 27.79
CA ASP A 123 -13.25 -11.11 28.06
C ASP A 123 -11.79 -10.92 28.49
N LYS A 124 -11.55 -11.31 29.76
CA LYS A 124 -10.23 -11.47 30.36
C LYS A 124 -9.45 -12.59 29.65
N ALA A 125 -8.17 -12.29 29.41
CA ALA A 125 -7.04 -13.18 29.18
C ALA A 125 -7.35 -14.70 29.12
N GLY A 126 -7.43 -15.23 27.90
CA GLY A 126 -7.27 -16.65 27.59
C GLY A 126 -6.30 -16.78 26.43
N GLY A 127 -5.12 -17.36 26.68
CA GLY A 127 -3.98 -17.31 25.78
C GLY A 127 -4.17 -18.08 24.46
N PHE A 128 -3.88 -17.39 23.36
CA PHE A 128 -3.41 -18.02 22.13
C PHE A 128 -2.12 -17.32 21.70
N ARG A 129 -1.01 -18.06 21.79
CA ARG A 129 0.29 -17.63 21.28
C ARG A 129 0.33 -17.85 19.77
N GLY A 130 0.56 -16.78 19.02
CA GLY A 130 0.75 -16.83 17.58
C GLY A 130 0.52 -15.48 16.91
N HIS A 131 1.02 -14.38 17.48
CA HIS A 131 1.07 -13.10 16.77
C HIS A 131 2.15 -13.17 15.69
N HIS A 132 1.82 -13.74 14.53
CA HIS A 132 2.47 -13.32 13.28
C HIS A 132 1.85 -11.98 12.88
N ALA A 133 2.15 -10.94 13.66
CA ALA A 133 1.99 -9.57 13.17
C ALA A 133 3.03 -9.42 12.05
N GLY A 134 2.58 -9.17 10.82
CA GLY A 134 3.47 -8.94 9.69
C GLY A 134 4.54 -7.89 10.03
N CYS A 135 5.69 -7.97 9.35
CA CYS A 135 6.77 -7.02 9.53
C CYS A 135 6.22 -5.58 9.42
N PRO A 136 6.44 -4.69 10.41
CA PRO A 136 6.02 -3.29 10.30
C PRO A 136 6.52 -2.61 9.02
N GLY A 137 7.63 -3.11 8.46
CA GLY A 137 8.20 -2.65 7.20
C GLY A 137 7.26 -2.78 5.99
N ALA A 138 6.32 -3.73 5.99
CA ALA A 138 5.32 -3.91 4.93
C ALA A 138 3.93 -3.37 5.34
N LYS A 139 3.78 -2.88 6.58
CA LYS A 139 2.49 -2.41 7.07
C LYS A 139 2.18 -1.05 6.46
N MET A 140 1.02 -0.93 5.83
CA MET A 140 0.56 0.32 5.23
C MET A 140 0.16 1.34 6.31
N PHE A 141 0.71 2.55 6.24
CA PHE A 141 0.35 3.72 7.02
C PHE A 141 0.10 4.91 6.09
N ASP A 142 -0.89 5.73 6.45
CA ASP A 142 -1.20 7.00 5.80
C ASP A 142 -1.07 8.12 6.84
N PHE A 143 -0.24 9.11 6.56
CA PHE A 143 0.09 10.27 7.39
C PHE A 143 -0.51 11.56 6.83
N SER A 144 -1.36 11.48 5.81
CA SER A 144 -1.88 12.66 5.10
C SER A 144 -2.69 13.62 5.99
N GLU A 145 -3.33 13.12 7.05
CA GLU A 145 -4.09 13.95 8.01
C GLU A 145 -3.20 14.69 9.04
N GLU A 146 -2.06 14.12 9.45
CA GLU A 146 -1.13 14.73 10.42
C GLU A 146 -0.30 15.88 9.82
N ALA A 147 -0.30 16.01 8.49
CA ALA A 147 0.30 17.15 7.80
C ALA A 147 -0.45 18.48 8.10
N GLY A 148 -1.71 18.41 8.56
CA GLY A 148 -2.59 19.56 8.80
C GLY A 148 -2.82 19.99 10.26
N SER A 149 -2.46 19.18 11.25
CA SER A 149 -2.53 19.61 12.65
C SER A 149 -1.33 20.50 12.99
N GLY A 150 -1.60 21.78 13.28
CA GLY A 150 -0.63 22.74 13.79
C GLY A 150 0.14 22.21 15.00
N PRO A 151 1.25 22.86 15.40
CA PRO A 151 2.14 22.32 16.42
C PRO A 151 1.32 22.03 17.68
N GLY A 152 1.27 20.76 18.06
CA GLY A 152 0.82 20.36 19.39
C GLY A 152 1.64 21.16 20.38
N ARG A 153 0.97 22.04 21.12
CA ARG A 153 1.62 22.86 22.15
C ARG A 153 2.11 21.93 23.25
N ASP A 154 3.35 21.48 23.15
CA ASP A 154 4.09 21.09 24.34
C ASP A 154 4.39 22.37 25.11
N LEU A 155 3.70 22.55 26.24
CA LEU A 155 3.76 23.76 27.07
C LEU A 155 5.07 23.85 27.90
N ARG A 156 6.17 23.28 27.44
CA ARG A 156 7.46 23.33 28.16
C ARG A 156 8.67 23.34 27.22
N GLU A 157 8.83 24.40 26.44
CA GLU A 157 10.15 24.72 25.89
C GLU A 157 10.56 26.15 26.29
N LYS A 158 11.68 26.21 27.01
CA LYS A 158 12.36 27.46 27.35
C LYS A 158 12.98 28.05 26.09
N PRO A 159 13.05 29.39 25.95
CA PRO A 159 13.69 30.01 24.80
C PRO A 159 15.20 30.00 25.04
N ASP A 160 15.94 29.15 24.33
CA ASP A 160 17.39 29.32 24.17
C ASP A 160 17.88 28.82 22.81
N ALA A 161 18.66 29.71 22.18
CA ALA A 161 19.52 29.58 21.00
C ALA A 161 18.85 29.43 19.61
N GLU A 162 19.38 30.23 18.67
CA GLU A 162 19.12 30.25 17.21
C GLU A 162 19.32 28.88 16.54
N GLN A 163 18.45 27.92 16.82
CA GLN A 163 18.35 26.70 16.03
C GLN A 163 17.45 26.99 14.83
N ALA A 164 18.03 26.97 13.64
CA ALA A 164 17.26 26.94 12.40
C ALA A 164 16.17 25.85 12.53
N PRO A 165 14.91 26.15 12.18
CA PRO A 165 13.82 25.21 12.38
C PRO A 165 14.14 23.89 11.67
N LYS A 166 14.11 22.79 12.43
CA LYS A 166 14.32 21.44 11.86
C LYS A 166 13.30 21.20 10.75
N ALA A 167 13.78 20.77 9.58
CA ALA A 167 12.92 20.50 8.43
C ALA A 167 11.87 19.43 8.79
N LYS A 168 10.58 19.75 8.61
CA LYS A 168 9.49 18.80 8.83
C LYS A 168 9.41 17.83 7.65
N SER A 169 9.38 16.53 7.93
CA SER A 169 9.19 15.50 6.91
C SER A 169 7.90 15.75 6.12
N GLN A 170 8.00 15.67 4.80
CA GLN A 170 6.87 15.71 3.86
C GLN A 170 6.34 14.32 3.46
N LEU A 171 6.85 13.24 4.07
CA LEU A 171 6.40 11.88 3.77
C LEU A 171 4.95 11.66 4.23
N LYS A 172 4.10 11.16 3.32
CA LYS A 172 2.67 10.96 3.58
C LYS A 172 2.29 9.51 3.82
N GLN A 173 3.17 8.56 3.56
CA GLN A 173 2.81 7.15 3.60
C GLN A 173 4.01 6.25 3.89
N TRP A 174 3.70 5.03 4.33
CA TRP A 174 4.64 3.91 4.47
C TRP A 174 3.91 2.62 4.07
N PRO A 175 4.55 1.60 3.46
CA PRO A 175 5.93 1.61 2.96
C PRO A 175 6.12 2.50 1.73
N ILE A 176 7.37 2.67 1.32
CA ILE A 176 7.73 3.43 0.11
C ILE A 176 8.50 2.60 -0.93
N GLN A 177 8.91 1.37 -0.61
CA GLN A 177 9.63 0.51 -1.54
C GLN A 177 8.68 -0.09 -2.57
N MET A 178 9.00 -0.03 -3.87
CA MET A 178 8.13 -0.54 -4.94
C MET A 178 7.73 -2.02 -4.77
N HIS A 179 8.61 -2.85 -4.20
CA HIS A 179 8.26 -4.23 -3.82
C HIS A 179 7.16 -4.34 -2.79
N LEU A 180 7.05 -3.38 -1.87
CA LEU A 180 6.18 -3.46 -0.70
C LEU A 180 4.88 -2.65 -0.84
N ILE A 181 4.83 -1.71 -1.78
CA ILE A 181 3.66 -0.84 -1.92
C ILE A 181 2.53 -1.51 -2.69
N SER A 182 1.31 -1.30 -2.20
CA SER A 182 0.09 -1.54 -2.98
C SER A 182 -0.12 -0.40 -3.96
N PRO A 183 -0.21 -0.64 -5.28
CA PRO A 183 -0.46 0.43 -6.24
C PRO A 183 -1.86 1.04 -6.09
N LEU A 184 -2.78 0.36 -5.38
CA LEU A 184 -4.16 0.81 -5.19
C LEU A 184 -4.41 1.49 -3.86
N ALA A 185 -3.37 1.68 -3.05
CA ALA A 185 -3.49 2.31 -1.74
C ALA A 185 -4.19 3.69 -1.83
N PRO A 186 -4.97 4.09 -0.80
CA PRO A 186 -5.75 5.34 -0.83
C PRO A 186 -4.92 6.59 -1.17
N TYR A 187 -3.69 6.67 -0.65
CA TYR A 187 -2.78 7.79 -0.89
C TYR A 187 -2.26 7.92 -2.34
N TYR A 188 -2.46 6.92 -3.21
CA TYR A 188 -2.18 7.03 -4.65
C TYR A 188 -3.39 7.48 -5.48
N GLN A 189 -4.60 7.46 -4.91
CA GLN A 189 -5.83 7.75 -5.66
C GLN A 189 -5.87 9.21 -6.09
N GLY A 190 -5.78 9.47 -7.40
CA GLY A 190 -5.75 10.82 -7.95
C GLY A 190 -4.58 11.67 -7.44
N ALA A 191 -3.47 11.04 -7.06
CA ALA A 191 -2.31 11.73 -6.50
C ALA A 191 -1.32 12.18 -7.59
N ASP A 192 -0.50 13.17 -7.28
CA ASP A 192 0.81 13.32 -7.92
C ASP A 192 1.78 12.33 -7.28
N VAL A 193 2.50 11.56 -8.09
CA VAL A 193 3.40 10.52 -7.61
C VAL A 193 4.85 10.81 -7.99
N VAL A 194 5.76 10.51 -7.06
CA VAL A 194 7.20 10.49 -7.27
C VAL A 194 7.67 9.04 -7.27
N LEU A 195 8.29 8.60 -8.36
CA LEU A 195 9.05 7.37 -8.44
C LEU A 195 10.54 7.71 -8.45
N ALA A 196 11.21 7.51 -7.32
CA ALA A 196 12.58 7.98 -7.12
C ALA A 196 13.57 6.82 -7.02
N ALA A 197 14.72 6.92 -7.69
CA ALA A 197 15.82 6.01 -7.42
C ALA A 197 16.35 6.21 -5.99
N ASP A 198 16.68 5.13 -5.29
CA ASP A 198 17.04 5.16 -3.86
C ASP A 198 18.08 6.22 -3.49
N CYS A 199 19.11 6.40 -4.32
CA CYS A 199 20.19 7.35 -4.07
C CYS A 199 19.75 8.82 -4.15
N THR A 200 18.65 9.13 -4.84
CA THR A 200 18.25 10.52 -5.12
C THR A 200 17.89 11.29 -3.84
N ALA A 201 17.26 10.64 -2.86
CA ALA A 201 16.93 11.25 -1.58
C ALA A 201 18.16 11.60 -0.73
N TYR A 202 19.29 10.94 -0.98
CA TYR A 202 20.56 11.21 -0.28
C TYR A 202 21.47 12.18 -1.05
N ALA A 203 21.28 12.30 -2.37
CA ALA A 203 21.99 13.26 -3.19
C ALA A 203 21.35 14.67 -3.12
N LEU A 204 20.02 14.73 -3.04
CA LEU A 204 19.26 15.98 -3.00
C LEU A 204 19.04 16.45 -1.57
N GLY A 205 19.75 17.51 -1.16
CA GLY A 205 19.67 18.05 0.20
C GLY A 205 18.25 18.44 0.64
N ASP A 206 17.45 18.97 -0.28
CA ASP A 206 16.06 19.41 -0.02
C ASP A 206 14.99 18.51 -0.68
N PHE A 207 15.28 17.20 -0.85
CA PHE A 207 14.38 16.24 -1.51
C PHE A 207 12.92 16.34 -1.03
N HIS A 208 12.72 16.41 0.30
CA HIS A 208 11.38 16.45 0.87
C HIS A 208 10.63 17.73 0.48
N ALA A 209 11.30 18.88 0.47
CA ALA A 209 10.70 20.17 0.21
C ALA A 209 10.41 20.36 -1.29
N GLU A 210 11.34 19.96 -2.16
CA GLU A 210 11.27 20.21 -3.60
C GLU A 210 10.48 19.15 -4.36
N TYR A 211 10.69 17.87 -4.04
CA TYR A 211 10.15 16.77 -4.83
C TYR A 211 9.03 16.00 -4.14
N LEU A 212 9.09 15.83 -2.82
CA LEU A 212 8.09 15.04 -2.09
C LEU A 212 6.86 15.83 -1.66
N LYS A 213 7.00 17.13 -1.39
CA LYS A 213 5.93 17.95 -0.81
C LYS A 213 4.64 17.86 -1.62
N GLY A 214 3.59 17.38 -0.96
CA GLY A 214 2.26 17.25 -1.55
C GLY A 214 2.04 15.97 -2.36
N LYS A 215 3.08 15.17 -2.63
CA LYS A 215 3.05 14.00 -3.52
C LYS A 215 3.10 12.68 -2.74
N ALA A 216 2.62 11.61 -3.35
CA ALA A 216 2.92 10.25 -2.90
C ALA A 216 4.28 9.82 -3.47
N LEU A 217 4.90 8.82 -2.85
CA LEU A 217 6.27 8.36 -3.13
C LEU A 217 6.29 6.85 -3.34
N ALA A 218 7.12 6.42 -4.28
CA ALA A 218 7.73 5.11 -4.22
C ALA A 218 9.21 5.21 -4.61
N ILE A 219 10.01 4.29 -4.10
CA ILE A 219 11.42 4.18 -4.40
C ILE A 219 11.73 2.79 -4.95
N ALA A 220 12.72 2.73 -5.85
CA ALA A 220 13.19 1.50 -6.47
C ALA A 220 14.62 1.69 -6.99
N CYS A 221 15.39 0.60 -6.98
CA CYS A 221 16.70 0.55 -7.58
C CYS A 221 16.76 -0.60 -8.59
N PRO A 222 16.57 -0.35 -9.91
CA PRO A 222 16.54 -1.42 -10.92
C PRO A 222 17.76 -2.34 -10.94
N LYS A 223 18.91 -1.89 -10.41
CA LYS A 223 20.14 -2.68 -10.29
C LYS A 223 20.12 -3.66 -9.11
N LEU A 224 19.46 -3.31 -8.02
CA LEU A 224 19.45 -4.08 -6.77
C LEU A 224 18.14 -4.86 -6.61
N ASP A 225 17.07 -4.35 -7.19
CA ASP A 225 15.75 -4.92 -7.14
C ASP A 225 15.62 -6.08 -8.14
N GLU A 226 14.91 -7.13 -7.74
CA GLU A 226 14.52 -8.24 -8.60
C GLU A 226 13.05 -8.11 -9.03
N GLY A 227 12.65 -8.78 -10.12
CA GLY A 227 11.23 -8.83 -10.52
C GLY A 227 10.68 -7.51 -11.09
N GLN A 228 11.45 -6.80 -11.93
CA GLN A 228 11.03 -5.48 -12.43
C GLN A 228 9.73 -5.51 -13.27
N ASP A 229 9.34 -6.67 -13.80
CA ASP A 229 8.04 -6.86 -14.45
C ASP A 229 6.86 -6.54 -13.51
N GLU A 230 7.00 -6.84 -12.21
CA GLU A 230 6.01 -6.49 -11.18
C GLU A 230 5.86 -4.97 -11.09
N TYR A 231 6.95 -4.23 -11.18
CA TYR A 231 6.95 -2.77 -11.11
C TYR A 231 6.23 -2.16 -12.30
N VAL A 232 6.42 -2.71 -13.51
CA VAL A 232 5.68 -2.28 -14.69
C VAL A 232 4.17 -2.45 -14.47
N GLN A 233 3.74 -3.56 -13.86
CA GLN A 233 2.33 -3.77 -13.54
C GLN A 233 1.82 -2.82 -12.47
N LYS A 234 2.58 -2.57 -11.40
CA LYS A 234 2.22 -1.60 -10.34
C LYS A 234 2.11 -0.18 -10.88
N ILE A 235 3.07 0.27 -11.70
CA ILE A 235 3.03 1.60 -12.32
C ILE A 235 1.88 1.70 -13.32
N LYS A 236 1.62 0.64 -14.11
CA LYS A 236 0.43 0.57 -14.97
C LYS A 236 -0.84 0.73 -14.13
N ALA A 237 -0.88 0.11 -12.95
CA ALA A 237 -2.02 0.19 -12.08
C ALA A 237 -2.25 1.59 -11.48
N TRP A 238 -1.18 2.36 -11.27
CA TRP A 238 -1.32 3.78 -10.95
C TRP A 238 -2.00 4.58 -12.07
N PHE A 239 -1.68 4.29 -13.32
CA PHE A 239 -2.27 4.99 -14.46
C PHE A 239 -3.75 4.63 -14.65
N GLU A 240 -4.12 3.35 -14.58
CA GLU A 240 -5.46 2.86 -14.92
C GLU A 240 -6.43 2.86 -13.73
N GLU A 241 -6.04 2.26 -12.61
CA GLU A 241 -6.88 2.09 -11.43
C GLU A 241 -6.80 3.29 -10.48
N ALA A 242 -5.60 3.66 -10.02
CA ALA A 242 -5.42 4.75 -9.05
C ALA A 242 -5.61 6.13 -9.69
N LYS A 243 -5.54 6.20 -11.02
CA LYS A 243 -5.76 7.40 -11.83
C LYS A 243 -4.92 8.59 -11.38
N ILE A 244 -3.62 8.36 -11.16
CA ILE A 244 -2.69 9.42 -10.76
C ILE A 244 -2.73 10.60 -11.74
N ASN A 245 -2.45 11.80 -11.22
CA ASN A 245 -2.43 13.05 -11.99
C ASN A 245 -1.13 13.19 -12.78
N THR A 246 0.01 13.00 -12.12
CA THR A 246 1.35 13.08 -12.72
C THR A 246 2.28 12.03 -12.12
N LEU A 247 3.29 11.62 -12.90
CA LEU A 247 4.37 10.77 -12.42
C LEU A 247 5.73 11.45 -12.64
N THR A 248 6.38 11.87 -11.56
CA THR A 248 7.77 12.36 -11.60
C THR A 248 8.71 11.20 -11.37
N VAL A 249 9.61 10.94 -12.31
CA VAL A 249 10.65 9.91 -12.20
C VAL A 249 11.99 10.58 -11.93
N LEU A 250 12.55 10.38 -10.74
CA LEU A 250 13.89 10.86 -10.38
C LEU A 250 14.92 9.75 -10.56
N THR A 251 15.94 10.01 -11.38
CA THR A 251 17.05 9.09 -11.64
C THR A 251 18.38 9.76 -11.35
N MET A 252 19.40 8.99 -10.99
CA MET A 252 20.78 9.50 -10.95
C MET A 252 21.40 9.48 -12.36
N GLN A 253 22.44 10.27 -12.60
CA GLN A 253 23.18 10.33 -13.88
C GLN A 253 23.82 9.01 -14.32
N VAL A 254 23.87 8.02 -13.43
CA VAL A 254 24.51 6.72 -13.68
C VAL A 254 23.61 5.84 -14.57
N PRO A 255 24.21 5.03 -15.46
CA PRO A 255 23.44 4.28 -16.46
C PRO A 255 22.45 3.28 -15.85
N CYS A 256 22.73 2.76 -14.65
CA CYS A 256 21.83 1.81 -13.99
C CYS A 256 20.49 2.43 -13.57
N CYS A 257 20.40 3.75 -13.40
CA CYS A 257 19.15 4.41 -13.01
C CYS A 257 18.23 4.68 -14.21
N GLY A 258 18.76 4.70 -15.45
CA GLY A 258 17.95 4.93 -16.65
C GLY A 258 16.85 3.87 -16.87
N ALA A 259 17.07 2.64 -16.36
CA ALA A 259 16.07 1.58 -16.39
C ALA A 259 14.78 1.96 -15.64
N LEU A 260 14.84 2.80 -14.60
CA LEU A 260 13.65 3.19 -13.82
C LEU A 260 12.67 4.02 -14.67
N LEU A 261 13.20 4.94 -15.49
CA LEU A 261 12.40 5.67 -16.47
C LEU A 261 11.84 4.73 -17.54
N GLY A 262 12.64 3.75 -17.99
CA GLY A 262 12.19 2.73 -18.92
C GLY A 262 10.97 1.95 -18.42
N LEU A 263 10.97 1.51 -17.15
CA LEU A 263 9.83 0.83 -16.53
C LEU A 263 8.57 1.70 -16.54
N ALA A 264 8.71 3.00 -16.22
CA ALA A 264 7.60 3.94 -16.22
C ALA A 264 7.04 4.19 -17.64
N GLN A 265 7.91 4.34 -18.63
CA GLN A 265 7.51 4.49 -20.04
C GLN A 265 6.85 3.23 -20.59
N GLN A 266 7.36 2.05 -20.24
CA GLN A 266 6.75 0.76 -20.63
C GLN A 266 5.36 0.62 -20.03
N ALA A 267 5.20 0.90 -18.73
CA ALA A 267 3.90 0.89 -18.05
C ALA A 267 2.93 1.88 -18.70
N LEU A 268 3.39 3.10 -19.02
CA LEU A 268 2.59 4.09 -19.73
C LEU A 268 2.19 3.56 -21.12
N ALA A 269 3.09 2.95 -21.88
CA ALA A 269 2.78 2.39 -23.20
C ALA A 269 1.69 1.30 -23.14
N LEU A 270 1.76 0.41 -22.15
CA LEU A 270 0.80 -0.66 -21.91
C LEU A 270 -0.55 -0.18 -21.35
N SER A 271 -0.59 1.00 -20.72
CA SER A 271 -1.81 1.56 -20.12
C SER A 271 -2.74 2.19 -21.15
N LYS A 272 -4.05 2.07 -20.95
CA LYS A 272 -5.08 2.74 -21.75
C LYS A 272 -5.25 4.21 -21.35
N ARG A 273 -5.19 4.51 -20.05
CA ARG A 273 -5.21 5.88 -19.53
C ARG A 273 -3.78 6.41 -19.45
N LYS A 274 -3.53 7.59 -20.01
CA LYS A 274 -2.23 8.26 -19.94
C LYS A 274 -2.22 9.32 -18.84
N ALA A 275 -1.07 9.53 -18.22
CA ALA A 275 -0.78 10.69 -17.39
C ALA A 275 0.63 11.23 -17.74
N PRO A 276 0.88 12.54 -17.61
CA PRO A 276 2.18 13.12 -17.92
C PRO A 276 3.30 12.53 -17.06
N ILE A 277 4.43 12.20 -17.70
CA ILE A 277 5.65 11.78 -17.01
C ILE A 277 6.66 12.92 -17.01
N LYS A 278 7.19 13.27 -15.84
CA LYS A 278 8.31 14.21 -15.70
C LYS A 278 9.59 13.43 -15.39
N SER A 279 10.57 13.47 -16.27
CA SER A 279 11.90 12.88 -16.03
C SER A 279 12.84 13.92 -15.44
N VAL A 280 13.49 13.59 -14.33
CA VAL A 280 14.52 14.42 -13.68
C VAL A 280 15.79 13.57 -13.50
N VAL A 281 16.91 14.08 -14.00
CA VAL A 281 18.23 13.43 -13.88
C VAL A 281 19.09 14.22 -12.88
N VAL A 282 19.46 13.55 -11.79
CA VAL A 282 20.24 14.09 -10.68
C VAL A 282 21.71 13.71 -10.86
N GLY A 283 22.60 14.69 -10.77
CA GLY A 283 24.04 14.49 -10.81
C GLY A 283 24.58 13.84 -9.53
N LEU A 284 25.83 13.38 -9.56
CA LEU A 284 26.45 12.71 -8.41
C LEU A 284 26.62 13.62 -7.18
N ARG A 285 26.48 14.94 -7.34
CA ARG A 285 26.58 15.93 -6.25
C ARG A 285 25.25 16.62 -5.96
N GLY A 286 24.13 16.08 -6.47
CA GLY A 286 22.78 16.60 -6.21
C GLY A 286 22.34 17.73 -7.14
N GLU A 287 23.16 18.13 -8.12
CA GLU A 287 22.77 19.08 -9.15
C GLU A 287 21.74 18.47 -10.11
N ILE A 288 20.81 19.28 -10.64
CA ILE A 288 19.87 18.82 -11.67
C ILE A 288 20.53 18.96 -13.04
N LEU A 289 20.74 17.84 -13.72
CA LEU A 289 21.37 17.81 -15.05
C LEU A 289 20.34 17.94 -16.18
N GLU A 290 19.16 17.35 -16.00
CA GLU A 290 18.09 17.40 -16.99
C GLU A 290 16.72 17.34 -16.30
N GLU A 291 15.77 18.12 -16.81
CA GLU A 291 14.37 18.07 -16.45
C GLU A 291 13.51 18.18 -17.72
N LYS A 292 12.65 17.19 -17.98
CA LYS A 292 11.76 17.19 -19.16
C LYS A 292 10.43 16.49 -18.91
N TRP A 293 9.40 16.98 -19.59
CA TRP A 293 8.10 16.31 -19.69
C TRP A 293 8.07 15.40 -20.91
N LEU A 294 7.49 14.21 -20.75
CA LEU A 294 7.35 13.15 -21.75
C LEU A 294 5.88 12.89 -22.07
#